data_AF-A0A0F9NJW3-F1
#
_entry.id   AF-A0A0F9NJW3-F1
#
_cell.length_a   1.000
_cell.length_b   1.000
_cell.length_c   1.000
_cell.angle_alpha   90.00
_cell.angle_beta   90.00
_cell.angle_gamma   90.00
#
_symmetry.space_group_name_H-M   'P 1'
#
loop_
_entity.id
_entity.type
_entity.pdbx_description
1 polymer ?
#
loop_
_entity_poly.entity_id
_entity_poly.type
_entity_poly.pdbx_seq_one_letter_code
_entity_poly.pdbx_strand_id
1 'polypeptide(L)'
;MTDLAYQIYKILVEHAGANTGPTRDMFLVWFVEESKFDLSREFRFQGSLGFGGKFWRNGRFYVTCYSEDETPERMATIERTNDALSILNTTEA
;
A
#
# COMPACT_ATOMS: atom_id res chain seq x y z
N MET A 1 8.89 -4.83 -15.83
CA MET A 1 7.57 -4.71 -15.17
C MET A 1 7.68 -4.85 -13.64
N THR A 2 8.60 -4.12 -13.01
CA THR A 2 8.81 -4.16 -11.55
C THR A 2 8.92 -2.77 -10.93
N ASP A 3 9.15 -1.73 -11.73
CA ASP A 3 9.40 -0.37 -11.24
C ASP A 3 8.23 0.23 -10.46
N LEU A 4 7.00 0.11 -10.96
CA LEU A 4 5.80 0.61 -10.25
C LEU A 4 5.62 -0.05 -8.88
N ALA A 5 5.78 -1.38 -8.81
CA ALA A 5 5.67 -2.10 -7.54
C ALA A 5 6.74 -1.63 -6.54
N TYR A 6 7.97 -1.38 -7.00
CA TYR A 6 9.02 -0.81 -6.18
C TYR A 6 8.69 0.61 -5.70
N GLN A 7 8.16 1.47 -6.58
CA GLN A 7 7.77 2.83 -6.23
C GLN A 7 6.65 2.85 -5.18
N ILE A 8 5.62 2.01 -5.35
CA ILE A 8 4.53 1.86 -4.38
C ILE A 8 5.11 1.42 -3.04
N TYR A 9 5.95 0.37 -3.02
CA TYR A 9 6.46 -0.13 -1.75
C TYR A 9 7.38 0.87 -1.05
N LYS A 10 8.15 1.67 -1.81
CA LYS A 10 8.94 2.77 -1.24
C LYS A 10 8.05 3.78 -0.51
N ILE A 11 6.91 4.15 -1.09
CA ILE A 11 5.92 5.03 -0.45
C ILE A 11 5.38 4.40 0.84
N LEU A 12 5.07 3.09 0.82
CA LEU A 12 4.59 2.39 2.02
C LEU A 12 5.63 2.36 3.15
N VAL A 13 6.91 2.21 2.82
CA VAL A 13 8.01 2.28 3.79
C VAL A 13 8.16 3.69 4.35
N GLU A 14 8.22 4.69 3.46
CA GLU A 14 8.50 6.08 3.81
C GLU A 14 7.38 6.73 4.63
N HIS A 15 6.13 6.51 4.24
CA HIS A 15 4.99 7.21 4.85
C HIS A 15 4.23 6.37 5.86
N ALA A 16 4.23 5.04 5.73
CA ALA A 16 3.43 4.15 6.58
C ALA A 16 4.26 3.10 7.33
N GLY A 17 5.60 3.17 7.29
CA GLY A 17 6.48 2.32 8.10
C GLY A 17 6.44 0.84 7.72
N ALA A 18 6.14 0.51 6.46
CA ALA A 18 6.22 -0.88 5.99
C ALA A 18 7.62 -1.47 6.20
N ASN A 19 7.70 -2.78 6.46
CA ASN A 19 8.96 -3.46 6.70
C ASN A 19 9.75 -3.67 5.39
N THR A 20 11.05 -3.36 5.36
CA THR A 20 11.89 -3.47 4.15
C THR A 20 12.41 -4.87 3.84
N GLY A 21 12.14 -5.85 4.71
CA GLY A 21 12.57 -7.24 4.62
C GLY A 21 11.61 -8.15 3.85
N PRO A 22 11.32 -9.38 4.31
CA PRO A 22 10.54 -10.36 3.56
C PRO A 22 9.16 -9.88 3.08
N THR A 23 8.51 -8.97 3.81
CA THR A 23 7.22 -8.38 3.43
C THR A 23 7.30 -7.60 2.12
N ARG A 24 8.45 -6.97 1.82
CA ARG A 24 8.67 -6.30 0.53
C ARG A 24 8.68 -7.29 -0.61
N ASP A 25 9.46 -8.36 -0.48
CA ASP A 25 9.62 -9.32 -1.56
C ASP A 25 8.29 -10.06 -1.82
N MET A 26 7.53 -10.35 -0.76
CA MET A 26 6.14 -10.84 -0.86
C MET A 26 5.23 -9.86 -1.59
N PHE A 27 5.32 -8.56 -1.30
CA PHE A 27 4.53 -7.54 -2.00
C PHE A 27 4.86 -7.51 -3.50
N LEU A 28 6.14 -7.56 -3.87
CA LEU A 28 6.55 -7.51 -5.28
C LEU A 28 6.02 -8.72 -6.06
N VAL A 29 6.08 -9.92 -5.46
CA VAL A 29 5.50 -11.13 -6.05
C VAL A 29 3.98 -10.98 -6.16
N TRP A 30 3.30 -10.62 -5.06
CA TRP A 30 1.85 -10.39 -5.03
C TRP A 30 1.39 -9.40 -6.10
N PHE A 31 2.08 -8.27 -6.24
CA PHE A 31 1.73 -7.21 -7.18
C PHE A 31 1.87 -7.63 -8.65
N VAL A 32 2.85 -8.49 -8.95
CA VAL A 32 3.13 -8.99 -10.31
C VAL A 32 2.23 -10.18 -10.65
N GLU A 33 2.11 -11.16 -9.75
CA GLU A 33 1.39 -12.40 -10.01
C GLU A 33 -0.13 -12.25 -9.94
N GLU A 34 -0.64 -11.46 -8.98
CA GLU A 34 -2.10 -11.32 -8.80
C GLU A 34 -2.76 -10.37 -9.81
N SER A 35 -1.97 -9.70 -10.66
CA SER A 35 -2.46 -8.94 -11.81
C SER A 35 -3.28 -9.76 -12.82
N LYS A 36 -3.32 -11.09 -12.67
CA LYS A 36 -3.94 -12.02 -13.61
C LYS A 36 -5.37 -12.49 -13.25
N PHE A 37 -5.84 -12.28 -12.01
CA PHE A 37 -7.07 -12.96 -11.56
C PHE A 37 -8.06 -12.14 -10.72
N ASP A 38 -7.67 -11.03 -10.06
CA ASP A 38 -8.63 -10.18 -9.34
C ASP A 38 -8.02 -8.81 -8.96
N LEU A 39 -8.64 -7.71 -9.41
CA LEU A 39 -8.21 -6.33 -9.12
C LEU A 39 -8.89 -5.75 -7.87
N SER A 40 -9.43 -6.57 -6.97
CA SER A 40 -10.08 -6.09 -5.73
C SER A 40 -9.33 -6.47 -4.46
N ARG A 41 -8.04 -6.83 -4.58
CA ARG A 41 -7.31 -7.48 -3.50
C ARG A 41 -6.49 -6.54 -2.61
N GLU A 42 -6.58 -6.86 -1.33
CA GLU A 42 -5.87 -6.29 -0.21
C GLU A 42 -4.51 -6.95 -0.04
N PHE A 43 -3.46 -6.16 0.18
CA PHE A 43 -2.18 -6.64 0.70
C PHE A 43 -1.93 -6.09 2.10
N ARG A 44 -1.61 -6.97 3.05
CA ARG A 44 -1.34 -6.59 4.44
C ARG A 44 0.14 -6.32 4.64
N PHE A 45 0.49 -5.05 4.77
CA PHE A 45 1.87 -4.61 5.02
C PHE A 45 2.13 -4.18 6.46
N GLN A 46 1.08 -4.00 7.27
CA GLN A 46 1.14 -3.53 8.65
C GLN A 46 1.80 -2.14 8.78
N GLY A 47 2.97 -2.06 9.42
CA GLY A 47 3.71 -0.82 9.63
C GLY A 47 3.13 0.06 10.75
N SER A 48 3.22 1.37 10.58
CA SER A 48 2.72 2.38 11.51
C SER A 48 1.19 2.34 11.68
N LEU A 49 0.48 1.67 10.76
CA LEU A 49 -0.96 1.44 10.85
C LEU A 49 -1.34 0.22 11.71
N GLY A 50 -0.37 -0.46 12.32
CA GLY A 50 -0.58 -1.65 13.14
C GLY A 50 -0.96 -2.88 12.33
N PHE A 51 -1.57 -3.88 12.97
CA PHE A 51 -2.02 -5.11 12.28
C PHE A 51 -3.03 -4.85 11.17
N GLY A 52 -3.69 -3.69 11.18
CA GLY A 52 -4.64 -3.25 10.16
C GLY A 52 -4.03 -2.61 8.93
N GLY A 53 -2.71 -2.42 8.80
CA GLY A 53 -2.11 -1.76 7.63
C GLY A 53 -2.35 -2.52 6.32
N LYS A 54 -3.23 -1.97 5.48
CA LYS A 54 -3.75 -2.60 4.27
C LYS A 54 -3.49 -1.71 3.06
N PHE A 55 -2.91 -2.28 2.01
CA PHE A 55 -2.78 -1.67 0.69
C PHE A 55 -3.83 -2.26 -0.25
N TRP A 56 -4.43 -1.40 -1.06
CA TRP A 56 -5.46 -1.75 -2.01
C TRP A 56 -5.04 -1.34 -3.41
N ARG A 57 -5.27 -2.24 -4.37
CA ARG A 57 -5.21 -1.97 -5.79
C ARG A 57 -6.58 -2.30 -6.37
N ASN A 58 -7.45 -1.29 -6.49
CA ASN A 58 -8.80 -1.43 -7.07
C ASN A 58 -9.19 -0.17 -7.83
N GLY A 59 -8.83 -0.11 -9.12
CA GLY A 59 -8.97 1.09 -9.96
C GLY A 59 -8.06 2.27 -9.55
N ARG A 60 -7.44 2.19 -8.37
CA ARG A 60 -6.44 3.10 -7.80
C ARG A 60 -5.66 2.39 -6.68
N PHE A 61 -4.50 2.95 -6.33
CA PHE A 61 -3.66 2.60 -5.19
C PHE A 61 -4.03 3.46 -3.98
N TYR A 62 -4.30 2.81 -2.85
CA TYR A 62 -4.57 3.48 -1.58
C TYR A 62 -4.34 2.54 -0.40
N VAL A 63 -4.24 3.10 0.80
CA VAL A 63 -4.13 2.37 2.07
C VAL A 63 -5.30 2.68 2.99
N THR A 64 -5.60 1.71 3.86
CA THR A 64 -6.56 1.85 4.96
C THR A 64 -6.03 1.13 6.22
N CYS A 65 -6.68 1.35 7.36
CA CYS A 65 -6.55 0.50 8.55
C CYS A 65 -7.88 -0.18 8.91
N TYR A 66 -7.94 -0.86 10.04
CA TYR A 66 -9.24 -1.24 10.61
C TYR A 66 -9.90 -0.03 11.28
N SER A 67 -11.23 0.01 11.29
CA SER A 67 -11.96 1.16 11.86
C SER A 67 -11.75 1.30 13.37
N GLU A 68 -11.61 0.18 14.08
CA GLU A 68 -11.23 0.15 15.49
C GLU A 68 -9.78 0.62 15.74
N ASP A 69 -8.95 0.66 14.69
CA ASP A 69 -7.57 1.12 14.71
C ASP A 69 -7.44 2.59 14.30
N GLU A 70 -8.52 3.29 13.94
CA GLU A 70 -8.47 4.68 13.51
C GLU A 70 -8.14 5.61 14.70
N THR A 71 -6.91 6.11 14.74
CA THR A 71 -6.48 7.19 15.63
C THR A 71 -6.12 8.43 14.80
N PRO A 72 -6.12 9.65 15.37
CA PRO A 72 -5.71 10.86 14.64
C PRO A 72 -4.34 10.72 13.96
N GLU A 73 -3.39 10.07 14.60
CA GLU A 73 -2.04 9.84 14.06
C GLU A 73 -2.06 8.87 12.87
N ARG A 74 -2.86 7.81 12.94
CA ARG A 74 -3.00 6.82 11.87
C ARG A 74 -3.78 7.39 10.69
N MET A 75 -4.82 8.19 10.94
CA MET A 75 -5.55 8.88 9.88
C MET A 75 -4.67 9.87 9.13
N ALA A 76 -3.85 10.65 9.85
CA ALA A 76 -2.87 11.53 9.21
C ALA A 76 -1.80 10.75 8.43
N THR A 77 -1.45 9.54 8.88
CA THR A 77 -0.54 8.63 8.16
C THR A 77 -1.18 8.10 6.89
N ILE A 78 -2.45 7.68 6.94
CA ILE A 78 -3.23 7.23 5.79
C ILE A 78 -3.37 8.34 4.76
N GLU A 79 -3.72 9.55 5.18
CA GLU A 79 -3.86 10.72 4.31
C GLU A 79 -2.57 11.00 3.54
N ARG A 80 -1.44 11.19 4.24
CA ARG A 80 -0.13 11.43 3.60
C ARG A 80 0.29 10.30 2.66
N THR A 81 0.03 9.05 3.04
CA THR A 81 0.38 7.88 2.21
C THR A 81 -0.49 7.84 0.94
N ASN A 82 -1.79 8.13 1.07
CA ASN A 82 -2.71 8.14 -0.06
C ASN A 82 -2.44 9.31 -1.02
N ASP A 83 -2.05 10.47 -0.50
CA ASP A 83 -1.62 11.60 -1.33
C ASP A 83 -0.40 11.22 -2.17
N ALA A 84 0.61 10.58 -1.56
CA ALA A 84 1.79 10.11 -2.27
C ALA A 84 1.44 9.03 -3.32
N LEU A 85 0.58 8.06 -2.98
CA LEU A 85 0.13 7.02 -3.90
C LEU A 85 -0.71 7.59 -5.07
N SER A 86 -1.43 8.69 -4.86
CA SER A 86 -2.28 9.31 -5.88
C SER A 86 -1.49 9.76 -7.11
N ILE A 87 -0.23 10.15 -6.93
CA ILE A 87 0.68 10.54 -8.01
C ILE A 87 0.86 9.37 -9.00
N LEU A 88 1.01 8.16 -8.48
CA LEU A 88 1.20 6.95 -9.29
C LEU A 88 -0.09 6.52 -10.00
N ASN A 89 -1.27 6.83 -9.44
CA ASN A 89 -2.57 6.55 -10.08
C ASN A 89 -2.80 7.38 -11.35
N THR A 90 -2.30 8.62 -11.38
CA THR A 90 -2.49 9.53 -12.52
C THR A 90 -1.61 9.20 -13.73
N THR A 91 -0.62 8.33 -13.56
CA THR A 91 0.34 7.97 -14.62
C THR A 91 -0.13 6.75 -15.44
N GLU A 92 -1.16 6.03 -14.99
CA GLU A 92 -1.74 4.87 -15.70
C GLU A 92 -3.11 5.16 -16.38
N ALA A 93 -3.49 6.44 -16.53
CA ALA A 93 -4.71 6.87 -17.21
C ALA A 93 -4.51 7.14 -18.72
#